data_AF-A0A354A5Y3-F1
#
_entry.id   AF-A0A354A5Y3-F1
#
_cell.length_a   1.000
_cell.length_b   1.000
_cell.length_c   1.000
_cell.angle_alpha   90.00
_cell.angle_beta   90.00
_cell.angle_gamma   90.00
#
_symmetry.space_group_name_H-M   'P 1'
#
loop_
_entity.id
_entity.type
_entity.pdbx_description
1 polymer ?
#
loop_
_entity_poly.entity_id
_entity_poly.type
_entity_poly.pdbx_seq_one_letter_code
_entity_poly.pdbx_strand_id
1 'polypeptide(L)'
;MGLFNKIFGGEKEYPVLEPSSPAAQRLSRFNGALESFVQKVSDKLEMVPTDNTLYVFIGNPPKMFGIAWFNAGEDREHNFKTLMSQKGLPQGKIQNLSDELRNAYTRNNAVEKYSATIAGKKITVSLSDALAGDVHQIIQKVYG
;
A
#
# COMPACT_ATOMS: atom_id res chain seq x y z
N MET A 1 12.63 1.11 36.52
CA MET A 1 11.50 0.42 35.86
C MET A 1 10.63 1.48 35.19
N GLY A 2 10.64 1.54 33.86
CA GLY A 2 10.19 2.71 33.10
C GLY A 2 8.72 2.63 32.68
N LEU A 3 7.88 3.48 33.29
CA LEU A 3 6.49 3.76 32.91
C LEU A 3 6.43 4.92 31.89
N PHE A 4 7.07 4.78 30.73
CA PHE A 4 7.06 5.83 29.68
C PHE A 4 6.76 5.36 28.24
N ASN A 5 6.38 4.09 28.03
CA ASN A 5 6.15 3.56 26.67
C ASN A 5 4.71 3.58 26.15
N LYS A 6 3.75 4.25 26.81
CA LYS A 6 2.33 4.20 26.40
C LYS A 6 1.72 5.47 25.82
N ILE A 7 2.50 6.51 25.53
CA ILE A 7 1.95 7.81 25.06
C ILE A 7 2.38 8.20 23.62
N PHE A 8 3.11 7.36 22.89
CA PHE A 8 3.34 7.55 21.46
C PHE A 8 2.62 6.48 20.65
N GLY A 9 1.35 6.74 20.33
CA GLY A 9 0.61 6.10 19.24
C GLY A 9 0.59 4.57 19.29
N GLY A 10 -0.24 3.99 20.15
CA GLY A 10 -0.57 2.57 20.06
C GLY A 10 -0.95 2.22 18.63
N GLU A 11 -0.30 1.19 18.08
CA GLU A 11 -0.63 0.67 16.76
C GLU A 11 -2.13 0.42 16.70
N LYS A 12 -2.84 1.04 15.75
CA LYS A 12 -4.27 0.78 15.58
C LYS A 12 -4.43 -0.72 15.34
N GLU A 13 -5.01 -1.42 16.30
CA GLU A 13 -5.34 -2.82 16.13
C GLU A 13 -6.58 -2.91 15.27
N TYR A 14 -6.40 -3.47 14.07
CA TYR A 14 -7.48 -3.73 13.13
C TYR A 14 -7.99 -5.15 13.30
N PRO A 15 -9.30 -5.40 13.09
CA PRO A 15 -9.86 -6.74 13.10
C PRO A 15 -9.09 -7.65 12.13
N VAL A 16 -8.94 -8.92 12.48
CA VAL A 16 -8.25 -9.88 11.61
C VAL A 16 -9.06 -10.07 10.34
N LEU A 17 -8.38 -10.13 9.20
CA LEU A 17 -9.01 -10.39 7.92
C LEU A 17 -9.48 -11.85 7.87
N GLU A 18 -10.78 -12.05 7.66
CA GLU A 18 -11.37 -13.37 7.53
C GLU A 18 -10.80 -14.12 6.31
N PRO A 19 -10.26 -15.34 6.46
CA PRO A 19 -9.62 -16.08 5.36
C PRO A 19 -10.53 -16.39 4.17
N SER A 20 -11.85 -16.53 4.41
CA SER A 20 -12.84 -16.78 3.37
C SER A 20 -13.35 -15.50 2.70
N SER A 21 -12.97 -14.32 3.19
CA SER A 21 -13.41 -13.04 2.65
C SER A 21 -12.91 -12.80 1.21
N PRO A 22 -13.64 -12.03 0.38
CA PRO A 22 -13.19 -11.66 -0.95
C PRO A 22 -11.81 -10.97 -0.95
N ALA A 23 -11.51 -10.17 0.07
CA ALA A 23 -10.22 -9.49 0.20
C ALA A 23 -9.06 -10.46 0.47
N ALA A 24 -9.27 -11.50 1.28
CA ALA A 24 -8.28 -12.55 1.49
C ALA A 24 -8.02 -13.33 0.19
N GLN A 25 -9.07 -13.63 -0.57
CA GLN A 25 -8.95 -14.28 -1.89
C GLN A 25 -8.23 -13.41 -2.91
N ARG A 26 -8.44 -12.09 -2.88
CA ARG A 26 -7.69 -11.15 -3.74
C ARG A 26 -6.21 -11.16 -3.38
N LEU A 27 -5.87 -11.08 -2.09
CA LEU A 27 -4.48 -11.13 -1.62
C LEU A 27 -3.77 -12.44 -1.99
N SER A 28 -4.46 -13.59 -1.90
CA SER A 28 -3.85 -14.89 -2.18
C SER A 28 -3.37 -15.04 -3.63
N ARG A 29 -3.92 -14.25 -4.57
CA ARG A 29 -3.47 -14.22 -5.98
C ARG A 29 -2.04 -13.70 -6.14
N PHE A 30 -1.51 -13.02 -5.14
CA PHE A 30 -0.19 -12.37 -5.16
C PHE A 30 0.80 -13.01 -4.19
N ASN A 31 0.46 -14.14 -3.53
CA ASN A 31 1.24 -14.71 -2.43
C ASN A 31 2.74 -14.90 -2.75
N GLY A 32 3.07 -15.46 -3.93
CA GLY A 32 4.47 -15.69 -4.30
C GLY A 32 5.32 -14.41 -4.32
N ALA A 33 4.82 -13.37 -4.99
CA ALA A 33 5.50 -12.08 -5.05
C ALA A 33 5.48 -11.33 -3.71
N LEU A 34 4.37 -11.46 -2.95
CA LEU A 34 4.19 -10.76 -1.69
C LEU A 34 5.09 -11.27 -0.57
N GLU A 35 5.32 -12.57 -0.43
CA GLU A 35 6.13 -13.09 0.67
C GLU A 35 7.55 -12.52 0.64
N SER A 36 8.20 -12.58 -0.53
CA SER A 36 9.54 -12.01 -0.73
C SER A 36 9.55 -10.49 -0.54
N PHE A 37 8.49 -9.80 -1.00
CA PHE A 37 8.36 -8.36 -0.83
C PHE A 37 8.16 -7.93 0.63
N VAL A 38 7.32 -8.65 1.38
CA VAL A 38 7.01 -8.33 2.77
C VAL A 38 8.24 -8.56 3.65
N GLN A 39 9.05 -9.58 3.36
CA GLN A 39 10.29 -9.86 4.09
C GLN A 39 11.38 -8.81 3.87
N LYS A 40 11.52 -8.27 2.66
CA LYS A 40 12.56 -7.27 2.36
C LYS A 40 12.24 -5.86 2.85
N VAL A 41 10.96 -5.54 3.04
CA VAL A 41 10.55 -4.20 3.47
C VAL A 41 10.47 -4.15 4.98
N SER A 42 11.24 -3.26 5.62
CA SER A 42 11.19 -3.04 7.07
C SER A 42 9.99 -2.19 7.51
N ASP A 43 9.59 -1.23 6.68
CA ASP A 43 8.52 -0.28 6.96
C ASP A 43 7.14 -0.92 7.10
N LYS A 44 6.19 -0.17 7.68
CA LYS A 44 4.79 -0.58 7.76
C LYS A 44 4.19 -0.72 6.35
N LEU A 45 3.34 -1.73 6.19
CA LEU A 45 2.70 -2.03 4.92
C LEU A 45 1.19 -1.92 5.07
N GLU A 46 0.58 -1.14 4.18
CA GLU A 46 -0.85 -1.11 3.98
C GLU A 46 -1.17 -1.54 2.54
N MET A 47 -1.99 -2.59 2.43
CA MET A 47 -2.36 -3.24 1.18
C MET A 47 -3.78 -2.86 0.79
N VAL A 48 -3.97 -2.49 -0.48
CA VAL A 48 -5.28 -2.20 -1.06
C VAL A 48 -5.50 -3.18 -2.22
N PRO A 49 -6.13 -4.33 -1.95
CA PRO A 49 -6.34 -5.36 -2.97
C PRO A 49 -7.53 -5.03 -3.86
N THR A 50 -7.31 -5.05 -5.19
CA THR A 50 -8.38 -5.10 -6.20
C THR A 50 -8.41 -6.49 -6.85
N ASP A 51 -9.24 -6.68 -7.87
CA ASP A 51 -9.32 -7.96 -8.56
C ASP A 51 -8.05 -8.27 -9.39
N ASN A 52 -7.39 -7.25 -9.93
CA ASN A 52 -6.27 -7.39 -10.87
C ASN A 52 -4.98 -6.71 -10.43
N THR A 53 -5.04 -5.78 -9.48
CA THR A 53 -3.87 -5.06 -9.00
C THR A 53 -3.90 -4.97 -7.48
N LEU A 54 -2.75 -5.20 -6.86
CA LEU A 54 -2.54 -4.96 -5.45
C LEU A 54 -1.67 -3.73 -5.28
N TYR A 55 -2.22 -2.67 -4.69
CA TYR A 55 -1.44 -1.50 -4.31
C TYR A 55 -0.91 -1.67 -2.89
N VAL A 56 0.36 -1.32 -2.69
CA VAL A 56 1.05 -1.43 -1.41
C VAL A 56 1.65 -0.08 -1.04
N PHE A 57 1.13 0.49 0.03
CA PHE A 57 1.67 1.68 0.67
C PHE A 57 2.74 1.26 1.67
N ILE A 58 3.93 1.84 1.52
CA ILE A 58 5.11 1.51 2.32
C ILE A 58 5.44 2.72 3.20
N GLY A 59 5.40 2.57 4.52
CA GLY A 59 5.69 3.65 5.47
C GLY A 59 4.47 4.10 6.26
N ASN A 60 4.33 5.40 6.49
CA ASN A 60 3.27 6.00 7.29
C ASN A 60 2.44 7.00 6.47
N PRO A 61 1.51 6.53 5.63
CA PRO A 61 0.58 7.40 4.92
C PRO A 61 -0.35 8.20 5.88
N PRO A 62 -0.73 9.45 5.55
CA PRO A 62 -0.34 10.22 4.36
C PRO A 62 1.00 10.98 4.51
N LYS A 63 1.77 10.79 5.59
CA LYS A 63 2.95 11.62 5.88
C LYS A 63 4.15 11.27 5.00
N MET A 64 4.74 10.09 5.23
CA MET A 64 5.93 9.62 4.52
C MET A 64 5.67 8.21 4.06
N PHE A 65 5.46 8.04 2.76
CA PHE A 65 5.21 6.72 2.19
C PHE A 65 5.69 6.62 0.74
N GLY A 66 5.99 5.39 0.34
CA GLY A 66 6.13 4.98 -1.05
C GLY A 66 4.91 4.17 -1.50
N ILE A 67 4.78 3.98 -2.81
CA ILE A 67 3.81 3.07 -3.40
C ILE A 67 4.53 2.05 -4.27
N ALA A 68 4.21 0.78 -4.03
CA ALA A 68 4.49 -0.32 -4.93
C ALA A 68 3.16 -0.94 -5.39
N TRP A 69 3.18 -1.67 -6.50
CA TRP A 69 2.04 -2.46 -6.93
C TRP A 69 2.44 -3.74 -7.64
N PHE A 70 1.52 -4.70 -7.63
CA PHE A 70 1.64 -5.99 -8.29
C PHE A 70 0.40 -6.20 -9.15
N ASN A 71 0.58 -6.72 -10.36
CA ASN A 71 -0.53 -7.10 -11.24
C ASN A 71 -0.77 -8.61 -11.15
N ALA A 72 -2.04 -9.02 -11.22
CA ALA A 72 -2.40 -10.43 -11.17
C ALA A 72 -1.79 -11.15 -12.37
N GLY A 73 -1.10 -12.27 -12.12
CA GLY A 73 -0.36 -13.00 -13.15
C GLY A 73 1.03 -12.44 -13.45
N GLU A 74 1.48 -11.39 -12.76
CA GLU A 74 2.86 -10.90 -12.83
C GLU A 74 3.58 -11.07 -11.49
N ASP A 75 4.79 -11.65 -11.51
CA ASP A 75 5.63 -11.78 -10.31
C ASP A 75 6.54 -10.57 -10.06
N ARG A 76 6.42 -9.52 -10.87
CA ARG A 76 7.25 -8.31 -10.74
C ARG A 76 6.59 -7.27 -9.84
N GLU A 77 7.39 -6.73 -8.91
CA GLU A 77 7.06 -5.50 -8.22
C GLU A 77 7.24 -4.32 -9.17
N HIS A 78 6.24 -3.45 -9.22
CA HIS A 78 6.39 -2.11 -9.76
C HIS A 78 6.46 -1.10 -8.62
N ASN A 79 7.25 -0.04 -8.80
CA ASN A 79 7.47 0.97 -7.78
C ASN A 79 7.31 2.37 -8.36
N PHE A 80 6.56 3.23 -7.66
CA PHE A 80 6.22 4.57 -8.14
C PHE A 80 7.47 5.44 -8.31
N LYS A 81 8.42 5.36 -7.37
CA LYS A 81 9.69 6.09 -7.43
C LYS A 81 10.51 5.66 -8.66
N THR A 82 10.63 4.35 -8.88
CA THR A 82 11.36 3.79 -10.02
C THR A 82 10.71 4.20 -11.34
N LEU A 83 9.38 4.14 -11.44
CA LEU A 83 8.65 4.53 -12.64
C LEU A 83 8.89 6.01 -13.00
N MET A 84 8.77 6.93 -12.03
CA MET A 84 9.03 8.36 -12.26
C MET A 84 10.49 8.63 -12.67
N SER A 85 11.44 7.90 -12.07
CA SER A 85 12.87 8.00 -12.42
C SER A 85 13.14 7.50 -13.84
N GLN A 86 12.54 6.37 -14.25
CA GLN A 86 12.66 5.82 -15.60
C GLN A 86 12.08 6.75 -16.66
N LYS A 87 11.01 7.47 -16.33
CA LYS A 87 10.39 8.48 -17.20
C LYS A 87 11.11 9.83 -17.20
N GLY A 88 12.17 9.99 -16.39
CA GLY A 88 12.93 11.23 -16.31
C GLY A 88 12.09 12.45 -15.92
N LEU A 89 11.08 12.25 -15.05
CA LEU A 89 10.17 13.35 -14.71
C LEU A 89 10.90 14.49 -13.99
N PRO A 90 10.58 15.76 -14.30
CA PRO A 90 11.15 16.88 -13.57
C PRO A 90 10.67 16.89 -12.12
N GLN A 91 11.50 17.41 -11.21
CA GLN A 91 11.25 17.41 -9.76
C GLN A 91 9.88 18.01 -9.39
N GLY A 92 9.46 19.09 -10.06
CA GLY A 92 8.14 19.69 -9.84
C GLY A 92 6.97 18.74 -10.15
N LYS A 93 7.08 17.94 -11.23
CA LYS A 93 6.05 16.95 -11.58
C LYS A 93 6.04 15.79 -10.58
N ILE A 94 7.21 15.36 -10.11
CA ILE A 94 7.33 14.34 -9.05
C ILE A 94 6.66 14.81 -7.76
N GLN A 95 6.90 16.06 -7.36
CA GLN A 95 6.27 16.64 -6.17
C GLN A 95 4.75 16.70 -6.32
N ASN A 96 4.24 17.20 -7.44
CA ASN A 96 2.80 17.26 -7.71
C ASN A 96 2.14 15.88 -7.64
N LEU A 97 2.74 14.86 -8.27
CA LEU A 97 2.23 13.49 -8.23
C LEU A 97 2.25 12.91 -6.80
N SER A 98 3.29 13.22 -6.03
CA SER A 98 3.38 12.82 -4.63
C SER A 98 2.28 13.46 -3.78
N ASP A 99 1.96 14.73 -4.03
CA ASP A 99 0.88 15.44 -3.34
C ASP A 99 -0.51 14.94 -3.76
N GLU A 100 -0.70 14.59 -5.04
CA GLU A 100 -1.91 13.90 -5.49
C GLU A 100 -2.11 12.56 -4.78
N LEU A 101 -1.06 11.75 -4.62
CA LEU A 101 -1.12 10.49 -3.87
C LEU A 101 -1.48 10.71 -2.40
N ARG A 102 -0.88 11.72 -1.76
CA ARG A 102 -1.22 12.11 -0.37
C ARG A 102 -2.69 12.49 -0.24
N ASN A 103 -3.20 13.28 -1.18
CA ASN A 103 -4.58 13.73 -1.19
C ASN A 103 -5.54 12.56 -1.42
N ALA A 104 -5.24 11.67 -2.38
CA ALA A 104 -6.00 10.45 -2.63
C ALA A 104 -6.10 9.58 -1.38
N TYR A 105 -4.98 9.32 -0.71
CA TYR A 105 -4.97 8.55 0.54
C TYR A 105 -5.81 9.26 1.62
N THR A 106 -5.64 10.56 1.80
CA THR A 106 -6.33 11.33 2.84
C THR A 106 -7.84 11.31 2.67
N ARG A 107 -8.34 11.48 1.43
CA ARG A 107 -9.78 11.41 1.11
C ARG A 107 -10.39 10.04 1.43
N ASN A 108 -9.61 8.98 1.24
CA ASN A 108 -10.08 7.60 1.37
C ASN A 108 -9.63 6.92 2.69
N ASN A 109 -9.13 7.66 3.68
CA ASN A 109 -8.59 7.06 4.91
C ASN A 109 -9.66 6.58 5.89
N ALA A 110 -10.92 6.99 5.72
CA ALA A 110 -12.07 6.61 6.56
C ALA A 110 -12.72 5.27 6.15
N VAL A 111 -11.95 4.36 5.58
CA VAL A 111 -12.41 3.05 5.12
C VAL A 111 -12.17 1.97 6.16
N GLU A 112 -12.89 0.85 6.00
CA GLU A 112 -12.64 -0.35 6.79
C GLU A 112 -11.22 -0.87 6.53
N LYS A 113 -10.54 -1.15 7.64
CA LYS A 113 -9.19 -1.70 7.64
C LYS A 113 -9.16 -2.95 8.49
N TYR A 114 -8.42 -3.93 8.00
CA TYR A 114 -8.23 -5.23 8.60
C TYR A 114 -6.73 -5.47 8.83
N SER A 115 -6.39 -6.46 9.63
CA SER A 115 -5.04 -6.95 9.78
C SER A 115 -4.90 -8.36 9.19
N ALA A 116 -3.79 -8.59 8.49
CA ALA A 116 -3.42 -9.91 8.00
C ALA A 116 -1.96 -10.19 8.36
N THR A 117 -1.56 -11.46 8.31
CA THR A 117 -0.17 -11.85 8.48
C THR A 117 0.32 -12.52 7.20
N ILE A 118 1.40 -11.99 6.62
CA ILE A 118 2.06 -12.53 5.43
C ILE A 118 3.53 -12.72 5.78
N ALA A 119 4.06 -13.93 5.55
CA ALA A 119 5.45 -14.27 5.88
C ALA A 119 5.87 -13.90 7.33
N GLY A 120 4.94 -14.05 8.29
CA GLY A 120 5.18 -13.73 9.70
C GLY A 120 5.14 -12.23 10.06
N LYS A 121 4.89 -11.35 9.09
CA LYS A 121 4.75 -9.90 9.31
C LYS A 121 3.28 -9.47 9.27
N LYS A 122 2.87 -8.71 10.29
CA LYS A 122 1.55 -8.08 10.35
C LYS A 122 1.47 -6.94 9.34
N ILE A 123 0.41 -6.95 8.53
CA ILE A 123 0.13 -5.93 7.51
C ILE A 123 -1.30 -5.42 7.67
N THR A 124 -1.53 -4.19 7.25
CA THR A 124 -2.88 -3.59 7.21
C THR A 124 -3.49 -3.84 5.84
N VAL A 125 -4.77 -4.18 5.78
CA VAL A 125 -5.54 -4.36 4.54
C VAL A 125 -6.66 -3.34 4.53
N SER A 126 -6.69 -2.44 3.55
CA SER A 126 -7.72 -1.41 3.39
C SER A 126 -8.62 -1.73 2.21
N LEU A 127 -9.93 -1.80 2.45
CA LEU A 127 -10.91 -2.12 1.41
C LEU A 127 -11.44 -0.84 0.77
N SER A 128 -10.66 -0.27 -0.13
CA SER A 128 -11.00 0.99 -0.80
C SER A 128 -10.79 0.92 -2.31
N ASP A 129 -11.86 0.60 -3.02
CA ASP A 129 -11.86 0.66 -4.49
C ASP A 129 -11.66 2.09 -4.99
N ALA A 130 -12.15 3.09 -4.25
CA ALA A 130 -11.95 4.50 -4.55
C ALA A 130 -10.47 4.92 -4.44
N LEU A 131 -9.76 4.49 -3.38
CA LEU A 131 -8.31 4.73 -3.26
C LEU A 131 -7.54 4.02 -4.38
N ALA A 132 -7.90 2.77 -4.68
CA ALA A 132 -7.27 2.03 -5.76
C ALA A 132 -7.47 2.71 -7.12
N GLY A 133 -8.68 3.22 -7.39
CA GLY A 133 -8.99 4.01 -8.59
C GLY A 133 -8.17 5.30 -8.67
N ASP A 134 -8.11 6.08 -7.59
CA ASP A 134 -7.32 7.30 -7.52
C ASP A 134 -5.82 7.02 -7.80
N VAL A 135 -5.25 6.01 -7.13
CA VAL A 135 -3.85 5.60 -7.32
C VAL A 135 -3.60 5.15 -8.76
N HIS A 136 -4.51 4.37 -9.33
CA HIS A 136 -4.41 3.94 -10.72
C HIS A 136 -4.34 5.13 -11.67
N GLN A 137 -5.25 6.10 -11.54
CA GLN A 137 -5.27 7.30 -12.38
C GLN A 137 -3.97 8.11 -12.26
N ILE A 138 -3.43 8.24 -11.05
CA ILE A 138 -2.16 8.94 -10.82
C ILE A 138 -0.99 8.21 -11.48
N ILE A 139 -0.96 6.88 -11.43
CA ILE A 139 0.05 6.08 -12.14
C ILE A 139 -0.08 6.25 -13.66
N GLN A 140 -1.30 6.27 -14.21
CA GLN A 140 -1.51 6.46 -15.65
C GLN A 140 -0.97 7.82 -16.15
N LYS A 141 -1.03 8.88 -15.33
CA LYS A 141 -0.42 10.20 -15.65
C LYS A 141 1.11 10.18 -15.80
N VAL A 142 1.76 9.11 -15.34
CA VAL A 142 3.20 8.89 -15.51
C VAL A 142 3.51 8.09 -16.78
N TYR A 143 2.58 7.23 -17.21
CA TYR A 143 2.72 6.46 -18.43
C TYR A 143 2.35 7.26 -19.70
N GLY A 144 1.33 8.12 -19.61
CA GLY A 144 0.92 9.08 -20.64
C GLY A 144 1.82 10.31 -20.71
#